data_AF-A0A2A2LK25-F1
#
_entry.id   AF-A0A2A2LK25-F1
#
_cell.length_a   1.000
_cell.length_b   1.000
_cell.length_c   1.000
_cell.angle_alpha   90.00
_cell.angle_beta   90.00
_cell.angle_gamma   90.00
#
_symmetry.space_group_name_H-M   'P 1'
#
loop_
_entity.id
_entity.type
_entity.pdbx_description
1 polymer ?
#
loop_
_entity_poly.entity_id
_entity_poly.type
_entity_poly.pdbx_seq_one_letter_code
_entity_poly.pdbx_strand_id
1 'polypeptide(L)'
;MKFDILEIHRVSLISLDRNSHSLPKAAEIVEKSPNSIKPYLQIMRVDKPTGTWLLFWPSAWSIALATPSGDLPSLYLLSLFGAGSFLMRSSGCVINDMWDKEFDKKVGEA
;
A
#
# COMPACT_ATOMS: atom_id res chain seq x y z
N MET A 1 -26.49 -13.37 -33.99
CA MET A 1 -26.06 -12.21 -33.19
C MET A 1 -26.58 -12.35 -31.76
N LYS A 2 -26.06 -13.34 -31.06
CA LYS A 2 -26.43 -13.72 -29.69
C LYS A 2 -25.11 -14.07 -28.99
N PHE A 3 -24.12 -13.20 -29.21
CA PHE A 3 -22.83 -13.28 -28.53
C PHE A 3 -23.06 -12.65 -27.16
N ASP A 4 -22.89 -13.49 -26.17
CA ASP A 4 -23.64 -13.53 -24.92
C ASP A 4 -23.31 -12.40 -23.93
N ILE A 5 -24.34 -11.61 -23.61
CA ILE A 5 -24.41 -10.81 -22.38
C ILE A 5 -24.17 -11.67 -21.12
N LEU A 6 -24.49 -12.97 -21.19
CA LEU A 6 -24.26 -13.95 -20.14
C LEU A 6 -22.76 -14.29 -19.93
N GLU A 7 -21.93 -14.24 -20.97
CA GLU A 7 -20.48 -14.49 -20.88
C GLU A 7 -19.78 -13.34 -20.14
N ILE A 8 -20.16 -12.10 -20.46
CA ILE A 8 -19.65 -10.88 -19.80
C ILE A 8 -20.02 -10.89 -18.31
N HIS A 9 -21.24 -11.34 -17.98
CA HIS A 9 -21.68 -11.46 -16.58
C HIS A 9 -20.97 -12.59 -15.83
N ARG A 10 -20.67 -13.73 -16.50
CA ARG A 10 -19.83 -14.81 -15.94
C ARG A 10 -18.40 -14.34 -15.68
N VAL A 11 -17.79 -13.62 -16.61
CA VAL A 11 -16.42 -13.09 -16.45
C VAL A 11 -16.36 -12.08 -15.29
N SER A 12 -17.38 -11.23 -15.14
CA SER A 12 -17.52 -10.33 -14.00
C SER A 12 -17.68 -11.09 -12.68
N LEU A 13 -18.57 -12.08 -12.62
CA LEU A 13 -18.80 -12.89 -11.41
C LEU A 13 -17.59 -13.78 -11.02
N ILE A 14 -16.86 -14.32 -12.00
CA ILE A 14 -15.61 -15.08 -11.78
C ILE A 14 -14.47 -14.17 -11.30
N SER A 15 -14.47 -12.89 -11.70
CA SER A 15 -13.53 -11.88 -11.19
C SER A 15 -13.88 -11.43 -9.77
N LEU A 16 -15.19 -11.37 -9.45
CA LEU A 16 -15.69 -11.04 -8.10
C LEU A 16 -15.43 -12.16 -7.09
N ASP A 17 -15.53 -13.44 -7.49
CA ASP A 17 -15.33 -14.58 -6.59
C ASP A 17 -13.85 -14.84 -6.24
N ARG A 18 -12.93 -14.54 -7.17
CA ARG A 18 -11.47 -14.75 -6.98
C ARG A 18 -10.85 -13.85 -5.88
N ASN A 19 -11.52 -12.77 -5.49
CA ASN A 19 -11.05 -11.83 -4.45
C ASN A 19 -11.57 -12.15 -3.04
N SER A 20 -12.36 -13.22 -2.87
CA SER A 20 -12.92 -13.62 -1.57
C SER A 20 -11.89 -14.18 -0.58
N HIS A 21 -10.65 -14.41 -1.01
CA HIS A 21 -9.51 -14.68 -0.13
C HIS A 21 -9.12 -13.42 0.65
N SER A 22 -9.85 -13.16 1.74
CA SER A 22 -9.52 -12.25 2.84
C SER A 22 -8.64 -11.06 2.41
N LEU A 23 -9.24 -10.07 1.74
CA LEU A 23 -8.58 -8.80 1.52
C LEU A 23 -8.07 -8.30 2.88
N PRO A 24 -6.78 -7.90 3.00
CA PRO A 24 -6.28 -7.38 4.25
C PRO A 24 -7.15 -6.18 4.67
N LYS A 25 -7.50 -6.05 5.96
CA LYS A 25 -8.38 -4.98 6.50
C LYS A 25 -8.05 -3.58 5.96
N ALA A 26 -6.78 -3.31 5.67
CA ALA A 26 -6.31 -2.07 5.07
C ALA A 26 -6.81 -1.86 3.61
N ALA A 27 -6.87 -2.91 2.80
CA ALA A 27 -7.42 -2.87 1.45
C ALA A 27 -8.94 -2.61 1.44
N GLU A 28 -9.68 -3.15 2.41
CA GLU A 28 -11.12 -2.90 2.58
C GLU A 28 -11.41 -1.41 2.84
N ILE A 29 -10.58 -0.76 3.67
CA ILE A 29 -10.71 0.68 3.98
C ILE A 29 -10.45 1.55 2.73
N VAL A 30 -9.46 1.17 1.92
CA VAL A 30 -9.18 1.84 0.64
C VAL A 30 -10.33 1.64 -0.34
N GLU A 31 -10.93 0.45 -0.37
CA GLU A 31 -12.04 0.15 -1.27
C GLU A 31 -13.30 0.95 -0.96
N LYS A 32 -13.58 1.15 0.34
CA LYS A 32 -14.73 1.90 0.88
C LYS A 32 -14.57 3.43 0.78
N SER A 33 -13.42 3.91 0.33
CA SER A 33 -13.11 5.34 0.19
C SER A 33 -13.72 5.95 -1.10
N PRO A 34 -13.97 7.27 -1.15
CA PRO A 34 -14.54 7.94 -2.32
C PRO A 34 -13.68 7.75 -3.58
N ASN A 35 -14.34 7.64 -4.75
CA ASN A 35 -13.66 7.38 -6.03
C ASN A 35 -12.59 8.42 -6.42
N SER A 36 -12.65 9.66 -5.90
CA SER A 36 -11.60 10.66 -6.13
C SER A 36 -10.30 10.39 -5.36
N ILE A 37 -10.37 9.75 -4.19
CA ILE A 37 -9.23 9.57 -3.28
C ILE A 37 -8.69 8.14 -3.36
N LYS A 38 -9.55 7.19 -3.75
CA LYS A 38 -9.23 5.78 -4.01
C LYS A 38 -7.97 5.58 -4.88
N PRO A 39 -7.78 6.24 -6.04
CA PRO A 39 -6.56 6.06 -6.85
C PRO A 39 -5.30 6.55 -6.12
N TYR A 40 -5.38 7.66 -5.37
CA TYR A 40 -4.24 8.17 -4.59
C TYR A 40 -3.85 7.22 -3.45
N LEU A 41 -4.84 6.63 -2.76
CA LEU A 41 -4.61 5.65 -1.69
C LEU A 41 -4.01 4.34 -2.21
N GLN A 42 -4.40 3.91 -3.42
CA GLN A 42 -3.84 2.75 -4.09
C GLN A 42 -2.38 2.99 -4.52
N ILE A 43 -2.05 4.18 -5.06
CA ILE A 43 -0.68 4.53 -5.45
C ILE A 43 0.23 4.65 -4.22
N MET A 44 -0.28 5.20 -3.11
CA MET A 44 0.44 5.26 -1.83
C MET A 44 0.60 3.89 -1.16
N ARG A 45 0.05 2.81 -1.76
CA ARG A 45 0.07 1.43 -1.26
C ARG A 45 -0.38 1.29 0.20
N VAL A 46 -1.39 2.07 0.57
CA VAL A 46 -1.97 2.05 1.93
C VAL A 46 -2.64 0.71 2.23
N ASP A 47 -2.93 -0.09 1.21
CA ASP A 47 -3.43 -1.47 1.30
C ASP A 47 -2.46 -2.44 2.02
N LYS A 48 -1.15 -2.14 2.06
CA LYS A 48 -0.12 -3.02 2.66
C LYS A 48 0.77 -2.27 3.65
N PRO A 49 0.34 -2.14 4.92
CA PRO A 49 1.12 -1.46 5.95
C PRO A 49 2.44 -2.16 6.32
N THR A 50 2.70 -3.37 5.81
CA THR A 50 3.91 -4.15 6.07
C THR A 50 5.19 -3.38 5.78
N GLY A 51 5.22 -2.57 4.72
CA GLY A 51 6.39 -1.76 4.35
C GLY A 51 6.70 -0.67 5.37
N THR A 52 5.67 0.02 5.88
CA THR A 52 5.82 1.07 6.90
C THR A 52 6.24 0.48 8.24
N TRP A 53 5.66 -0.67 8.61
CA TRP A 53 6.05 -1.39 9.83
C TRP A 53 7.50 -1.87 9.79
N LEU A 54 7.97 -2.33 8.62
CA LEU A 54 9.35 -2.77 8.44
C LEU A 54 10.36 -1.64 8.66
N LEU A 55 10.04 -0.41 8.28
CA LEU A 55 10.89 0.77 8.54
C LEU A 55 10.72 1.29 9.97
N PHE A 56 9.51 1.25 10.52
CA PHE A 56 9.24 1.77 11.85
C PHE A 56 9.92 0.94 12.94
N TRP A 57 9.93 -0.39 12.82
CA TRP A 57 10.52 -1.29 13.82
C TRP A 57 12.00 -0.96 14.12
N PRO A 58 12.93 -0.93 13.14
CA PRO A 58 14.33 -0.59 13.41
C PRO A 58 14.51 0.82 13.97
N SER A 59 13.67 1.78 13.57
CA SER A 59 13.67 3.12 14.17
C SER A 59 13.25 3.12 15.64
N ALA A 60 12.22 2.33 16.00
CA ALA A 60 11.79 2.19 17.38
C ALA A 60 12.90 1.59 18.28
N TRP A 61 13.61 0.57 17.78
CA TRP A 61 14.78 0.02 18.48
C TRP A 61 15.93 1.04 18.61
N SER A 62 16.17 1.82 17.55
CA SER A 62 17.19 2.87 17.58
C SER A 62 16.88 3.95 18.64
N ILE A 63 15.62 4.39 18.73
CA ILE A 63 15.18 5.36 19.74
C ILE A 63 15.27 4.72 21.14
N ALA A 64 14.87 3.46 21.30
CA ALA A 64 14.95 2.75 22.58
C ALA A 64 16.41 2.64 23.07
N LEU A 65 17.36 2.32 22.18
CA LEU A 65 18.79 2.27 22.51
C LEU A 65 19.41 3.65 22.77
N ALA A 66 18.92 4.69 22.10
CA ALA A 66 19.37 6.06 22.30
C ALA A 66 18.78 6.72 23.56
N THR A 67 17.73 6.14 24.15
CA THR A 67 17.07 6.71 25.33
C THR A 67 17.87 6.37 26.60
N PRO A 68 18.14 7.35 27.47
CA PRO A 68 18.81 7.11 28.75
C PRO A 68 18.04 6.12 29.64
N SER A 69 18.78 5.32 30.41
CA SER A 69 18.22 4.31 31.32
C SER A 69 17.28 4.95 32.36
N GLY A 70 15.98 4.70 32.22
CA GLY A 70 14.94 5.17 33.15
C GLY A 70 13.97 6.20 32.57
N ASP A 71 14.21 6.68 31.36
CA ASP A 71 13.29 7.61 30.69
C ASP A 71 12.48 6.92 29.59
N LEU A 72 11.26 7.39 29.34
CA LEU A 72 10.43 6.85 28.26
C LEU A 72 10.93 7.43 26.92
N PRO A 73 11.06 6.60 25.86
CA PRO A 73 11.42 7.09 24.54
C PRO A 73 10.42 8.15 24.10
N SER A 74 10.91 9.33 23.70
CA SER A 74 10.02 10.46 23.46
C SER A 74 8.97 10.10 22.39
N LEU A 75 7.69 10.27 22.75
CA LEU A 75 6.57 10.04 21.83
C LEU A 75 6.68 10.92 20.58
N TYR A 76 7.35 12.07 20.71
CA TYR A 76 7.70 12.94 19.60
C TYR A 76 8.63 12.24 18.59
N LEU A 77 9.75 11.66 19.01
CA LEU A 77 10.62 10.93 18.08
C LEU A 77 9.92 9.71 17.46
N LEU A 78 9.17 8.96 18.25
CA LEU A 78 8.41 7.81 17.76
C LEU A 78 7.40 8.20 16.68
N SER A 79 6.61 9.27 16.91
CA SER A 79 5.66 9.77 15.90
C SER A 79 6.36 10.32 14.67
N LEU A 80 7.49 11.01 14.83
CA LEU A 80 8.25 11.60 13.73
C LEU A 80 8.88 10.52 12.83
N PHE A 81 9.46 9.46 13.42
CA PHE A 81 9.96 8.31 12.68
C PHE A 81 8.85 7.45 12.09
N GLY A 82 7.69 7.34 12.76
CA GLY A 82 6.50 6.68 12.21
C GLY A 82 5.97 7.38 10.97
N ALA A 83 5.80 8.71 11.05
CA ALA A 83 5.40 9.54 9.91
C ALA A 83 6.45 9.50 8.79
N GLY A 84 7.74 9.60 9.14
CA GLY A 84 8.84 9.49 8.19
C GLY A 84 8.87 8.13 7.47
N SER A 85 8.65 7.03 8.19
CA SER A 85 8.58 5.68 7.60
C SER A 85 7.41 5.55 6.62
N PHE A 86 6.25 6.13 6.96
CA PHE A 86 5.10 6.16 6.08
C PHE A 86 5.40 6.98 4.81
N LEU A 87 5.91 8.20 4.96
CA LEU A 87 6.26 9.09 3.86
C LEU A 87 7.33 8.48 2.95
N MET A 88 8.35 7.84 3.51
CA MET A 88 9.42 7.22 2.73
C MET A 88 8.90 6.05 1.88
N ARG A 89 7.94 5.26 2.39
CA ARG A 89 7.31 4.20 1.61
C ARG A 89 6.42 4.77 0.51
N SER A 90 5.61 5.78 0.82
CA SER A 90 4.76 6.45 -0.17
C SER A 90 5.60 7.08 -1.28
N SER A 91 6.69 7.77 -0.94
CA SER A 91 7.64 8.35 -1.90
C SER A 91 8.27 7.29 -2.79
N GLY A 92 8.79 6.19 -2.20
CA GLY A 92 9.36 5.09 -2.97
C GLY A 92 8.37 4.47 -3.95
N CYS A 93 7.08 4.38 -3.59
CA CYS A 93 6.04 3.89 -4.50
C CYS A 93 5.76 4.88 -5.65
N VAL A 94 5.76 6.19 -5.38
CA VAL A 94 5.60 7.23 -6.42
C VAL A 94 6.78 7.25 -7.38
N ILE A 95 8.03 7.16 -6.88
CA ILE A 95 9.22 7.05 -7.73
C ILE A 95 9.16 5.77 -8.56
N ASN A 96 8.78 4.64 -7.96
CA ASN A 96 8.66 3.40 -8.69
C ASN A 96 7.62 3.51 -9.80
N ASP A 97 6.45 4.08 -9.54
CA ASP A 97 5.39 4.28 -10.56
C ASP A 97 5.87 5.14 -11.75
N MET A 98 6.68 6.17 -11.48
CA MET A 98 7.28 6.99 -12.55
C MET A 98 8.26 6.19 -13.42
N TRP A 99 9.05 5.31 -12.80
CA TRP A 99 10.07 4.54 -13.52
C TRP A 99 9.49 3.29 -14.21
N ASP A 100 8.49 2.65 -13.60
CA ASP A 100 7.83 1.43 -14.11
C ASP A 100 7.10 1.70 -15.44
N LYS A 101 6.62 2.94 -15.65
CA LYS A 101 5.95 3.34 -16.90
C LYS A 101 6.80 3.15 -18.16
N GLU A 102 8.12 3.30 -18.06
CA GLU A 102 9.02 3.08 -19.19
C GLU A 102 9.47 1.62 -19.32
N PHE A 103 9.52 0.89 -18.22
CA PHE A 103 9.85 -0.54 -18.22
C PHE A 103 8.69 -1.41 -18.71
N ASP A 104 7.44 -1.14 -18.30
CA ASP A 104 6.25 -1.85 -18.77
C ASP A 104 6.03 -1.72 -20.29
N LYS A 105 6.41 -0.57 -20.87
CA LYS A 105 6.35 -0.38 -22.33
C LYS A 105 7.28 -1.30 -23.12
N LYS A 106 8.34 -1.82 -22.50
CA LYS A 106 9.32 -2.70 -23.15
C LYS A 106 8.98 -4.19 -23.04
N VAL A 107 7.99 -4.58 -22.24
CA VAL A 107 7.63 -5.99 -22.01
C VAL A 107 6.43 -6.44 -22.86
N GLY A 108 5.76 -5.50 -23.57
CA GLY A 108 4.63 -5.79 -24.46
C GLY A 108 4.97 -6.03 -25.94
N GLU A 109 6.25 -5.92 -26.33
CA GLU A 109 6.72 -6.18 -27.70
C GLU A 109 7.73 -7.34 -27.70
N ALA A 110 7.28 -8.54 -27.36
CA ALA A 110 8.02 -9.80 -27.58
C ALA A 110 7.04 -10.96 -27.80
#